data_AF-T0ZUI0-F1
#
_entry.id   AF-T0ZUI0-F1
#
_cell.length_a   1.000
_cell.length_b   1.000
_cell.length_c   1.000
_cell.angle_alpha   90.00
_cell.angle_beta   90.00
_cell.angle_gamma   90.00
#
_symmetry.space_group_name_H-M   'P 1'
#
loop_
_entity.id
_entity.type
_entity.pdbx_description
1 polymer ?
#
loop_
_entity_poly.entity_id
_entity_poly.type
_entity_poly.pdbx_seq_one_letter_code
_entity_poly.pdbx_strand_id
1 'polypeptide(L)'
;MNLRPLVGFLLGGALLAVALVYASADAVARTLGGLGLMGLLLIVLAHLPVEALMGVAWRAAAGQGPDLSWGRFMWARLVRDAAAEILPFSQLGGFVLGLRALRLDGPRARRGVLSLSRDVLIELSAKVPYALFGLIGLMALAPHSDLKWFLG
;
A
#
# COMPACT_ATOMS: atom_id res chain seq x y z
N MET A 1 -32.68 9.45 -2.12
CA MET A 1 -31.91 8.22 -1.88
C MET A 1 -32.73 7.28 -1.02
N ASN A 2 -32.95 6.05 -1.46
CA ASN A 2 -33.72 5.07 -0.69
C ASN A 2 -32.87 4.56 0.49
N LEU A 3 -33.32 4.79 1.72
CA LEU A 3 -32.56 4.46 2.93
C LEU A 3 -32.49 2.94 3.21
N ARG A 4 -33.48 2.19 2.72
CA ARG A 4 -33.64 0.75 2.95
C ARG A 4 -32.46 -0.10 2.41
N PRO A 5 -32.01 0.06 1.15
CA PRO A 5 -30.83 -0.67 0.66
C PRO A 5 -29.53 -0.27 1.36
N LEU A 6 -29.40 1.00 1.77
CA LEU A 6 -28.23 1.46 2.53
C LEU A 6 -28.17 0.80 3.92
N VAL A 7 -29.29 0.74 4.63
CA VAL A 7 -29.40 0.06 5.93
C VAL A 7 -29.12 -1.44 5.78
N GLY A 8 -29.67 -2.08 4.74
CA GLY A 8 -29.38 -3.49 4.44
C GLY A 8 -27.91 -3.76 4.17
N PHE A 9 -27.25 -2.91 3.38
CA PHE A 9 -25.82 -3.01 3.09
C PHE A 9 -24.96 -2.84 4.35
N LEU A 10 -25.27 -1.84 5.18
CA LEU A 10 -24.54 -1.59 6.42
C LEU A 10 -24.72 -2.72 7.43
N LEU A 11 -25.95 -3.25 7.59
CA LEU A 11 -26.23 -4.38 8.48
C LEU A 11 -25.58 -5.67 8.00
N GLY A 12 -25.66 -5.96 6.69
CA GLY A 12 -25.00 -7.13 6.10
C GLY A 12 -23.48 -7.06 6.22
N GLY A 13 -22.90 -5.88 5.96
CA GLY A 13 -21.47 -5.63 6.15
C GLY A 13 -21.03 -5.77 7.60
N ALA A 14 -21.81 -5.25 8.55
CA ALA A 14 -21.53 -5.38 9.98
C ALA A 14 -21.61 -6.83 10.45
N LEU A 15 -22.63 -7.58 10.02
CA LEU A 15 -22.78 -9.00 10.32
C LEU A 15 -21.64 -9.84 9.74
N LEU A 16 -21.23 -9.56 8.50
CA LEU A 16 -20.09 -10.23 7.87
C LEU A 16 -18.79 -9.91 8.61
N ALA A 17 -18.56 -8.65 9.00
CA ALA A 17 -17.39 -8.26 9.78
C ALA A 17 -17.36 -8.97 11.15
N VAL A 18 -18.49 -9.03 11.85
CA VAL A 18 -18.61 -9.76 13.12
C VAL A 18 -18.38 -11.26 12.91
N ALA A 19 -18.95 -11.85 11.87
CA ALA A 19 -18.77 -13.28 11.58
C ALA A 19 -17.31 -13.62 11.23
N LEU A 20 -16.64 -12.78 10.44
CA LEU A 20 -15.23 -12.93 10.10
C LEU A 20 -14.33 -12.78 11.33
N VAL A 21 -14.58 -11.75 12.15
CA VAL A 21 -13.86 -11.54 13.40
C VAL A 21 -14.10 -12.70 14.35
N TYR A 22 -15.33 -13.15 14.54
CA TYR A 22 -15.63 -14.24 15.49
C TYR A 22 -15.08 -15.59 15.01
N ALA A 23 -15.26 -15.93 13.73
CA ALA A 23 -14.77 -17.19 13.17
C ALA A 23 -13.23 -17.25 13.06
N SER A 24 -12.57 -16.09 12.99
CA SER A 24 -11.12 -16.00 12.80
C SER A 24 -10.38 -15.41 14.00
N ALA A 25 -11.07 -14.95 15.06
CA ALA A 25 -10.44 -14.26 16.19
C ALA A 25 -9.38 -15.11 16.86
N ASP A 26 -9.67 -16.39 17.09
CA ASP A 26 -8.71 -17.32 17.67
C ASP A 26 -7.51 -17.58 16.74
N ALA A 27 -7.75 -17.66 15.42
CA ALA A 27 -6.70 -17.84 14.44
C ALA A 27 -5.80 -16.59 14.35
N VAL A 28 -6.39 -15.39 14.36
CA VAL A 28 -5.69 -14.11 14.38
C VAL A 28 -4.92 -13.95 15.68
N ALA A 29 -5.53 -14.25 16.83
CA ALA A 29 -4.89 -14.17 18.15
C ALA A 29 -3.70 -15.13 18.26
N ARG A 30 -3.84 -16.38 17.77
CA ARG A 30 -2.71 -17.34 17.71
C ARG A 30 -1.61 -16.87 16.77
N THR A 31 -1.96 -16.32 15.61
CA THR A 31 -0.99 -15.80 14.65
C THR A 31 -0.23 -14.61 15.22
N LEU A 32 -0.93 -13.64 15.83
CA LEU A 32 -0.33 -12.49 16.49
C LEU A 32 0.54 -12.91 17.69
N GLY A 33 0.08 -13.88 18.48
CA GLY A 33 0.84 -14.46 19.59
C GLY A 33 2.11 -15.18 19.12
N GLY A 34 2.06 -15.88 17.98
CA GLY A 34 3.22 -16.55 17.37
C GLY A 34 4.21 -15.59 16.70
N LEU A 35 3.73 -14.46 16.18
CA LEU A 35 4.56 -13.42 15.56
C LEU A 35 5.37 -12.65 16.63
N GLY A 36 4.72 -12.29 17.74
CA GLY A 36 5.31 -11.50 18.81
C GLY A 36 5.82 -10.12 18.37
N LEU A 37 6.39 -9.36 19.31
CA LEU A 37 6.96 -8.04 19.02
C LEU A 37 8.19 -8.12 18.12
N MET A 38 8.99 -9.19 18.26
CA MET A 38 10.19 -9.38 17.45
C MET A 38 9.85 -9.64 15.99
N GLY A 39 8.88 -10.53 15.70
CA GLY A 39 8.46 -10.78 14.33
C GLY A 39 7.85 -9.53 13.69
N LEU A 40 7.06 -8.74 14.45
CA LEU A 40 6.56 -7.45 13.97
C LEU A 40 7.71 -6.49 13.63
N LEU A 41 8.70 -6.37 14.51
CA LEU A 41 9.87 -5.52 14.27
C LEU A 41 10.64 -5.94 13.01
N LEU A 42 10.84 -7.25 12.82
CA LEU A 42 11.49 -7.78 11.62
C LEU A 42 10.71 -7.45 10.34
N ILE A 43 9.38 -7.55 10.37
CA ILE A 43 8.52 -7.16 9.24
C ILE A 43 8.69 -5.66 8.95
N VAL A 44 8.65 -4.81 9.97
CA VAL A 44 8.83 -3.36 9.81
C VAL A 44 10.20 -3.06 9.20
N LEU A 45 11.27 -3.65 9.75
CA LEU A 45 12.63 -3.46 9.25
C LEU A 45 12.82 -4.01 7.84
N ALA A 46 12.10 -5.06 7.44
CA ALA A 46 12.13 -5.57 6.07
C ALA A 46 11.41 -4.65 5.08
N HIS A 47 10.35 -3.95 5.51
CA HIS A 47 9.58 -3.05 4.64
C HIS A 47 10.21 -1.66 4.50
N LEU A 48 10.85 -1.13 5.55
CA LEU A 48 11.42 0.22 5.54
C LEU A 48 12.41 0.49 4.39
N PRO A 49 13.32 -0.42 4.01
CA PRO A 49 14.20 -0.23 2.86
C PRO A 49 13.44 -0.16 1.53
N VAL A 50 12.38 -0.94 1.37
CA VAL A 50 11.52 -0.92 0.18
C VAL A 50 10.82 0.42 0.09
N GLU A 51 10.21 0.88 1.19
CA GLU A 51 9.56 2.19 1.27
C GLU A 51 10.51 3.36 0.98
N ALA A 52 11.73 3.28 1.52
CA ALA A 52 12.80 4.23 1.24
C ALA A 52 13.14 4.26 -0.25
N LEU A 53 13.31 3.10 -0.88
CA LEU A 53 13.61 2.97 -2.31
C LEU A 53 12.46 3.52 -3.16
N MET A 54 11.21 3.27 -2.77
CA MET A 54 10.03 3.83 -3.44
C MET A 54 10.01 5.36 -3.36
N GLY A 55 10.41 5.94 -2.22
CA GLY A 55 10.58 7.38 -2.09
C GLY A 55 11.70 7.96 -2.95
N VAL A 56 12.82 7.24 -3.07
CA VAL A 56 13.92 7.58 -3.98
C VAL A 56 13.44 7.53 -5.43
N ALA A 57 12.69 6.50 -5.82
CA ALA A 57 12.10 6.37 -7.14
C ALA A 57 11.14 7.54 -7.45
N TRP A 58 10.30 7.94 -6.49
CA TRP A 58 9.44 9.11 -6.63
C TRP A 58 10.25 10.40 -6.86
N ARG A 59 11.33 10.60 -6.10
CA ARG A 59 12.23 11.76 -6.29
C ARG A 59 12.86 11.77 -7.68
N ALA A 60 13.24 10.61 -8.20
CA ALA A 60 13.78 10.47 -9.55
C ALA A 60 12.70 10.77 -10.62
N ALA A 61 11.49 10.24 -10.44
CA ALA A 61 10.34 10.48 -11.32
C ALA A 61 9.87 11.95 -11.34
N ALA A 62 10.17 12.70 -10.27
CA ALA A 62 9.83 14.11 -10.18
C ALA A 62 10.55 14.98 -11.23
N GLY A 63 11.73 14.56 -11.74
CA GLY A 63 12.48 15.31 -12.76
C GLY A 63 12.80 16.75 -12.32
N GLN A 64 12.48 17.75 -13.17
CA GLN A 64 12.53 19.20 -12.84
C GLN A 64 11.41 19.67 -11.88
N GLY A 65 10.89 18.76 -11.05
CA GLY A 65 9.80 18.99 -10.11
C GLY A 65 10.20 19.92 -8.94
N PRO A 66 9.52 19.83 -7.79
CA PRO A 66 9.91 20.59 -6.60
C PRO A 66 11.34 20.23 -6.20
N ASP A 67 12.21 21.23 -6.01
CA ASP A 67 13.59 21.02 -5.55
C ASP A 67 13.59 20.68 -4.04
N LEU A 68 13.22 19.44 -3.74
CA LEU A 68 13.19 18.88 -2.40
C LEU A 68 14.25 17.80 -2.26
N SER A 69 14.71 17.63 -1.02
CA SER A 69 15.65 16.56 -0.67
C SER A 69 15.03 15.17 -0.82
N TRP A 70 15.88 14.17 -1.04
CA TRP A 70 15.52 12.75 -1.08
C TRP A 70 14.73 12.32 0.17
N GLY A 71 15.17 12.75 1.36
CA GLY A 71 14.50 12.44 2.62
C GLY A 71 13.05 12.96 2.70
N ARG A 72 12.72 14.09 2.06
CA ARG A 72 11.33 14.59 2.01
C ARG A 72 10.45 13.69 1.16
N PHE A 73 10.96 13.18 0.04
CA PHE A 73 10.23 12.25 -0.82
C PHE A 73 10.07 10.87 -0.16
N MET A 74 11.10 10.38 0.55
CA MET A 74 11.00 9.16 1.37
C MET A 74 9.94 9.28 2.45
N TRP A 75 9.95 10.38 3.21
CA TRP A 75 8.92 10.63 4.23
C TRP A 75 7.52 10.74 3.62
N ALA A 76 7.39 11.48 2.51
CA ALA A 76 6.12 11.62 1.83
C ALA A 76 5.59 10.28 1.27
N ARG A 77 6.47 9.39 0.80
CA ARG A 77 6.12 8.03 0.36
C ARG A 77 5.60 7.22 1.54
N LEU A 78 6.34 7.18 2.65
CA LEU A 78 5.93 6.47 3.85
C LEU A 78 4.56 6.93 4.38
N VAL A 79 4.33 8.26 4.45
CA VAL A 79 3.03 8.81 4.87
C VAL A 79 1.92 8.42 3.90
N ARG A 80 2.21 8.43 2.60
CA ARG A 80 1.25 8.04 1.56
C ARG A 80 0.79 6.59 1.73
N ASP A 81 1.72 5.67 1.91
CA ASP A 81 1.39 4.24 2.03
C ASP A 81 0.71 3.93 3.36
N ALA A 82 1.21 4.48 4.47
CA ALA A 82 0.55 4.33 5.76
C ALA A 82 -0.90 4.85 5.74
N ALA A 83 -1.13 6.01 5.13
CA ALA A 83 -2.48 6.54 4.95
C ALA A 83 -3.34 5.70 4.00
N ALA A 84 -2.72 5.09 2.98
CA ALA A 84 -3.41 4.20 2.06
C ALA A 84 -3.89 2.90 2.72
N GLU A 85 -3.23 2.45 3.78
CA GLU A 85 -3.64 1.27 4.53
C GLU A 85 -4.64 1.58 5.67
N ILE A 86 -4.59 2.80 6.23
CA ILE A 86 -5.36 3.13 7.46
C ILE A 86 -6.72 3.80 7.17
N LEU A 87 -6.89 4.51 6.04
CA LEU A 87 -8.08 5.34 5.78
C LEU A 87 -9.17 4.63 4.94
N PRO A 88 -10.47 4.90 5.19
CA PRO A 88 -11.53 4.55 4.25
C PRO A 88 -11.32 5.35 2.94
N PHE A 89 -11.35 4.68 1.78
CA PHE A 89 -10.86 5.17 0.48
C PHE A 89 -9.33 5.25 0.32
N SER A 90 -8.58 4.66 1.24
CA SER A 90 -7.23 4.08 1.09
C SER A 90 -6.33 4.86 0.12
N GLN A 91 -6.30 4.50 -1.16
CA GLN A 91 -5.42 5.08 -2.18
C GLN A 91 -5.52 6.62 -2.30
N LEU A 92 -6.74 7.18 -2.35
CA LEU A 92 -6.93 8.62 -2.54
C LEU A 92 -6.48 9.42 -1.31
N GLY A 93 -6.79 8.92 -0.11
CA GLY A 93 -6.35 9.54 1.15
C GLY A 93 -4.82 9.53 1.27
N GLY A 94 -4.19 8.43 0.88
CA GLY A 94 -2.75 8.31 0.77
C GLY A 94 -2.13 9.39 -0.12
N PHE A 95 -2.62 9.55 -1.35
CA PHE A 95 -2.12 10.54 -2.30
C PHE A 95 -2.16 11.98 -1.76
N VAL A 96 -3.27 12.36 -1.13
CA VAL A 96 -3.43 13.69 -0.54
C VAL A 96 -2.45 13.91 0.62
N LEU A 97 -2.33 12.93 1.52
CA LEU A 97 -1.46 13.04 2.69
C LEU A 97 0.03 13.00 2.30
N GLY A 98 0.41 12.18 1.32
CA GLY A 98 1.75 12.17 0.76
C GLY A 98 2.13 13.52 0.14
N LEU A 99 1.23 14.13 -0.64
CA LEU A 99 1.47 15.46 -1.21
C LEU A 99 1.59 16.53 -0.12
N ARG A 100 0.76 16.47 0.93
CA ARG A 100 0.87 17.37 2.10
C ARG A 100 2.18 17.19 2.85
N ALA A 101 2.69 15.97 2.97
CA ALA A 101 3.96 15.68 3.63
C ALA A 101 5.17 16.32 2.92
N LEU A 102 5.06 16.64 1.61
CA LEU A 102 6.07 17.40 0.88
C LEU A 102 6.13 18.89 1.26
N ARG A 103 5.13 19.41 2.00
CA ARG A 103 5.03 20.80 2.49
C ARG A 103 5.24 21.85 1.39
N LEU A 104 4.56 21.66 0.27
CA LEU A 104 4.68 22.53 -0.91
C LEU A 104 3.80 23.78 -0.76
N ASP A 105 4.33 24.92 -1.19
CA ASP A 105 3.62 26.18 -1.37
C ASP A 105 2.91 26.23 -2.74
N GLY A 106 1.99 27.18 -2.95
CA GLY A 106 1.06 27.21 -4.10
C GLY A 106 1.72 26.92 -5.47
N PRO A 107 2.76 27.65 -5.90
CA PRO A 107 3.43 27.41 -7.18
C PRO A 107 4.14 26.06 -7.27
N ARG A 108 4.64 25.51 -6.15
CA ARG A 108 5.30 24.19 -6.12
C ARG A 108 4.28 23.05 -5.97
N ALA A 109 3.08 23.31 -5.45
CA ALA A 109 2.02 22.31 -5.29
C ALA A 109 1.62 21.70 -6.64
N ARG A 110 1.47 22.51 -7.70
CA ARG A 110 1.20 22.01 -9.06
C ARG A 110 2.29 21.04 -9.54
N ARG A 111 3.56 21.36 -9.30
CA ARG A 111 4.69 20.48 -9.64
C ARG A 111 4.69 19.20 -8.82
N GLY A 112 4.30 19.26 -7.55
CA GLY A 112 4.13 18.09 -6.68
C GLY A 112 3.01 17.15 -7.14
N VAL A 113 1.88 17.70 -7.60
CA VAL A 113 0.80 16.88 -8.19
C VAL A 113 1.30 16.18 -9.45
N LEU A 114 1.99 16.89 -10.34
CA LEU A 114 2.54 16.29 -11.57
C LEU A 114 3.58 15.20 -11.27
N SER A 115 4.45 15.39 -10.27
CA SER A 115 5.39 14.34 -9.86
C SER A 115 4.68 13.14 -9.24
N LEU A 116 3.62 13.35 -8.46
CA LEU A 116 2.79 12.28 -7.91
C LEU A 116 2.09 11.49 -9.02
N SER A 117 1.51 12.15 -10.02
CA SER A 117 0.87 11.47 -11.14
C SER A 117 1.85 10.58 -11.91
N ARG A 118 3.08 11.06 -12.15
CA ARG A 118 4.13 10.26 -12.79
C ARG A 118 4.51 9.06 -11.94
N ASP A 119 4.69 9.25 -10.64
CA ASP A 119 5.02 8.18 -9.72
C ASP A 119 3.95 7.08 -9.70
N VAL A 120 2.67 7.45 -9.64
CA VAL A 120 1.54 6.49 -9.69
C VAL A 120 1.50 5.74 -11.03
N LEU A 121 1.79 6.41 -12.15
CA LEU A 121 1.85 5.75 -13.46
C LEU A 121 3.00 4.74 -13.53
N ILE A 122 4.18 5.11 -13.01
CA ILE A 122 5.35 4.21 -12.95
C ILE A 122 5.03 3.02 -12.05
N GLU A 123 4.44 3.25 -10.87
CA GLU A 123 4.04 2.19 -9.97
C GLU A 123 3.03 1.24 -10.61
N LEU A 124 1.98 1.77 -11.24
CA LEU A 124 0.98 0.96 -11.93
C LEU A 124 1.62 0.10 -13.04
N SER A 125 2.56 0.67 -13.77
CA SER A 125 3.30 -0.03 -14.82
C SER A 125 4.22 -1.11 -14.24
N ALA A 126 4.79 -0.90 -13.05
CA ALA A 126 5.69 -1.83 -12.39
C ALA A 126 4.97 -3.04 -11.75
N LYS A 127 3.67 -2.94 -11.47
CA LYS A 127 2.88 -4.04 -10.87
C LYS A 127 2.87 -5.30 -11.72
N VAL A 128 2.74 -5.16 -13.05
CA VAL A 128 2.71 -6.30 -13.97
C VAL A 128 4.03 -7.07 -13.98
N PRO A 129 5.20 -6.46 -14.28
CA PRO A 129 6.46 -7.20 -14.22
C PRO A 129 6.75 -7.72 -12.81
N TYR A 130 6.46 -6.96 -11.75
CA TYR A 130 6.63 -7.43 -10.38
C TYR A 130 5.83 -8.71 -10.10
N ALA A 131 4.56 -8.75 -10.49
CA ALA A 131 3.71 -9.93 -10.32
C ALA A 131 4.22 -11.13 -11.13
N LEU A 132 4.65 -10.91 -12.38
CA LEU A 132 5.22 -11.97 -13.22
C LEU A 132 6.52 -12.53 -12.65
N PHE A 133 7.45 -11.67 -12.22
CA PHE A 133 8.70 -12.10 -11.58
C PHE A 133 8.44 -12.83 -10.27
N GLY A 134 7.50 -12.34 -9.45
CA GLY A 134 7.07 -13.01 -8.22
C GLY A 134 6.51 -14.40 -8.52
N LEU A 135 5.63 -14.51 -9.51
CA LEU A 135 5.04 -15.79 -9.93
C LEU A 135 6.10 -16.78 -10.44
N ILE A 136 7.02 -16.32 -11.29
CA ILE A 136 8.13 -17.14 -11.79
C ILE A 136 9.03 -17.60 -10.63
N GLY A 137 9.36 -16.68 -9.72
CA GLY A 137 10.13 -16.99 -8.52
C GLY A 137 9.45 -18.03 -7.64
N LEU A 138 8.13 -17.91 -7.43
CA LEU A 138 7.35 -18.90 -6.68
C LEU A 138 7.30 -20.26 -7.38
N MET A 139 7.17 -20.29 -8.71
CA MET A 139 7.22 -21.56 -9.46
C MET A 139 8.58 -22.25 -9.37
N ALA A 140 9.67 -21.47 -9.31
CA ALA A 140 11.03 -22.00 -9.15
C ALA A 140 11.32 -22.46 -7.72
N LEU A 141 10.87 -21.71 -6.71
CA LEU A 141 11.15 -21.97 -5.29
C LEU A 141 10.17 -22.96 -4.64
N ALA A 142 8.94 -23.03 -5.14
CA ALA A 142 7.88 -23.91 -4.62
C ALA A 142 7.21 -24.73 -5.77
N PRO A 143 7.98 -25.57 -6.49
CA PRO A 143 7.51 -26.28 -7.68
C PRO A 143 6.42 -27.34 -7.39
N HIS A 144 6.21 -27.71 -6.13
CA HIS A 144 5.19 -28.65 -5.68
C HIS A 144 3.89 -27.98 -5.20
N SER A 145 3.81 -26.65 -5.27
CA SER A 145 2.59 -25.93 -4.93
C SER A 145 1.53 -26.08 -6.03
N ASP A 146 0.26 -26.01 -5.63
CA ASP A 146 -0.89 -26.09 -6.53
C ASP A 146 -0.96 -24.95 -7.56
N LEU A 147 -0.03 -23.97 -7.53
CA LEU A 147 0.02 -22.85 -8.46
C LEU A 147 -0.07 -23.25 -9.95
N LYS A 148 0.36 -24.46 -10.30
CA LYS A 148 0.36 -24.98 -11.68
C LYS A 148 -1.04 -25.18 -12.26
N TRP A 149 -2.09 -25.42 -11.46
CA TRP A 149 -3.45 -25.60 -11.99
C TRP A 149 -4.06 -24.30 -12.50
N PHE A 150 -3.61 -23.13 -12.02
CA PHE A 150 -4.17 -21.83 -12.40
C PHE A 150 -3.71 -21.38 -13.81
N LEU A 151 -2.68 -22.01 -14.36
CA LEU A 151 -2.04 -21.65 -15.63
C LEU A 151 -2.32 -22.64 -16.77
N GLY A 152 -3.11 -23.70 -16.53
CA GLY A 152 -3.51 -24.72 -17.51
C GLY A 152 -5.01 -24.88 -17.57
#